data_AF-A0A3B0PL93-F1
#
_entry.id   AF-A0A3B0PL93-F1
#
_cell.length_a   1.000
_cell.length_b   1.000
_cell.length_c   1.000
_cell.angle_alpha   90.00
_cell.angle_beta   90.00
_cell.angle_gamma   90.00
#
_symmetry.space_group_name_H-M   'P 1'
#
loop_
_entity.id
_entity.type
_entity.pdbx_description
1 polymer ?
#
loop_
_entity_poly.entity_id
_entity_poly.type
_entity_poly.pdbx_seq_one_letter_code
_entity_poly.pdbx_strand_id
1 'polypeptide(L)'
;MKILLLVTSSIAIVKLGDFLNLLKKDSKNQITVVLSKNASKYKLNFPKEDENLKYLYSESYIKKDPQHVYLARDNDLIILFAATYNTITKFARGIADNFLTSILAVNKKPVVILPAMNSNMW
;
A
#
# COMPACT_ATOMS: atom_id res chain seq x y z
N MET A 1 -3.40 9.42 -13.19
CA MET A 1 -4.26 8.99 -12.06
C MET A 1 -3.42 8.91 -10.80
N LYS A 2 -3.94 9.28 -9.64
CA LYS A 2 -3.24 9.14 -8.35
C LYS A 2 -3.53 7.78 -7.73
N ILE A 3 -2.49 6.97 -7.53
CA ILE A 3 -2.57 5.58 -7.05
C ILE A 3 -1.87 5.48 -5.70
N LEU A 4 -2.62 5.05 -4.69
CA LEU A 4 -2.07 4.69 -3.38
C LEU A 4 -1.82 3.19 -3.31
N LEU A 5 -0.56 2.80 -3.27
CA LEU A 5 -0.15 1.40 -3.17
C LEU A 5 0.19 1.07 -1.71
N LEU A 6 -0.73 0.40 -1.01
CA LEU A 6 -0.55 -0.06 0.37
C LEU A 6 0.13 -1.43 0.37
N VAL A 7 1.29 -1.53 1.01
CA VAL A 7 2.17 -2.69 0.92
C VAL A 7 2.32 -3.49 2.20
N THR A 8 1.95 -4.78 2.13
CA THR A 8 2.03 -5.71 3.26
C THR A 8 3.16 -6.73 3.11
N SER A 9 3.52 -7.41 4.21
CA SER A 9 4.70 -8.26 4.33
C SER A 9 4.49 -9.71 3.85
N SER A 10 3.99 -9.89 2.64
CA SER A 10 3.97 -11.21 1.99
C SER A 10 5.28 -11.45 1.23
N ILE A 11 5.69 -12.71 1.03
CA ILE A 11 6.88 -13.04 0.23
C ILE A 11 6.80 -12.50 -1.21
N ALA A 12 5.57 -12.36 -1.74
CA ALA A 12 5.33 -11.78 -3.07
C ALA A 12 5.71 -10.30 -3.18
N ILE A 13 6.07 -9.63 -2.08
CA ILE A 13 6.60 -8.26 -2.08
C ILE A 13 7.85 -8.11 -2.95
N VAL A 14 8.59 -9.19 -3.22
CA VAL A 14 9.73 -9.19 -4.16
C VAL A 14 9.34 -8.75 -5.58
N LYS A 15 8.06 -8.90 -5.96
CA LYS A 15 7.51 -8.46 -7.26
C LYS A 15 7.07 -6.99 -7.28
N LEU A 16 7.28 -6.25 -6.18
CA LEU A 16 6.86 -4.85 -6.09
C LEU A 16 7.54 -3.98 -7.16
N GLY A 17 8.83 -4.17 -7.43
CA GLY A 17 9.54 -3.43 -8.47
C GLY A 17 8.93 -3.62 -9.86
N ASP A 18 8.67 -4.87 -10.25
CA ASP A 18 8.03 -5.21 -11.53
C ASP A 18 6.62 -4.61 -11.62
N PHE A 19 5.86 -4.66 -10.53
CA PHE A 19 4.52 -4.11 -10.48
C PHE A 19 4.52 -2.58 -10.62
N LEU A 20 5.47 -1.88 -9.97
CA LEU A 20 5.64 -0.44 -10.13
C LEU A 20 6.02 -0.08 -11.57
N ASN A 21 6.90 -0.86 -12.21
CA ASN A 21 7.25 -0.66 -13.62
C ASN A 21 6.05 -0.81 -14.55
N LEU A 22 5.15 -1.76 -14.27
CA LEU A 22 3.91 -1.93 -15.03
C LEU A 22 2.98 -0.73 -14.86
N LEU A 23 2.79 -0.23 -13.64
CA LEU A 23 1.95 0.95 -13.37
C LEU A 23 2.54 2.22 -14.02
N LYS A 24 3.87 2.34 -14.07
CA LYS A 24 4.57 3.47 -14.70
C LYS A 24 4.56 3.46 -16.23
N LYS A 25 4.09 2.40 -16.89
CA LYS A 25 3.91 2.40 -18.35
C LYS A 25 2.97 3.51 -18.82
N ASP A 26 2.01 3.89 -17.99
CA ASP A 26 1.27 5.14 -18.16
C ASP A 26 1.98 6.24 -17.37
N SER A 27 2.61 7.16 -18.10
CA SER A 27 3.37 8.28 -17.53
C SER A 27 2.52 9.29 -16.75
N LYS A 28 1.18 9.22 -16.85
CA LYS A 28 0.27 10.08 -16.08
C LYS A 28 -0.03 9.52 -14.68
N ASN A 29 0.49 8.34 -14.34
CA ASN A 29 0.27 7.73 -13.03
C ASN A 29 1.20 8.34 -11.99
N GLN A 30 0.61 8.89 -10.93
CA GLN A 30 1.31 9.34 -9.73
C GLN A 30 1.12 8.28 -8.65
N ILE A 31 2.19 7.62 -8.24
CA ILE A 31 2.16 6.45 -7.37
C ILE A 31 2.76 6.82 -6.01
N THR A 32 1.99 6.65 -4.95
CA THR A 32 2.49 6.74 -3.58
C THR A 32 2.46 5.34 -2.97
N VAL A 33 3.62 4.82 -2.59
CA VAL A 33 3.76 3.50 -1.96
C VAL A 33 3.82 3.67 -0.45
N VAL A 34 2.99 2.96 0.30
CA VAL A 34 2.99 2.97 1.77
C VAL A 34 3.30 1.58 2.29
N LEU A 35 4.48 1.40 2.89
CA LEU A 35 4.92 0.12 3.44
C LEU A 35 4.41 -0.05 4.87
N SER A 36 3.78 -1.20 5.14
CA SER A 36 3.54 -1.66 6.51
C SER A 36 4.85 -1.80 7.28
N LYS A 37 4.77 -1.76 8.61
CA LYS A 37 5.92 -1.91 9.51
C LYS A 37 6.74 -3.18 9.26
N ASN A 38 6.09 -4.27 8.83
CA ASN A 38 6.80 -5.50 8.52
C ASN A 38 7.31 -5.53 7.08
N ALA A 39 6.61 -4.87 6.14
CA ALA A 39 7.07 -4.75 4.76
C ALA A 39 8.34 -3.90 4.65
N SER A 40 8.48 -2.85 5.47
CA SER A 40 9.67 -1.98 5.49
C SER A 40 10.96 -2.69 5.92
N LYS A 41 10.86 -3.88 6.53
CA LYS A 41 12.03 -4.68 6.93
C LYS A 41 12.64 -5.46 5.77
N TYR A 42 11.93 -5.59 4.65
CA TYR A 42 12.46 -6.27 3.47
C TYR A 42 13.48 -5.38 2.77
N LYS A 43 14.64 -5.96 2.43
CA LYS A 43 15.65 -5.31 1.59
C LYS A 43 15.23 -5.46 0.12
N LEU A 44 14.43 -4.50 -0.36
CA LEU A 44 13.87 -4.53 -1.71
C LEU A 44 14.59 -3.53 -2.60
N ASN A 45 14.84 -3.95 -3.84
CA ASN A 45 15.33 -3.06 -4.88
C ASN A 45 14.14 -2.34 -5.51
N PHE A 46 13.95 -1.10 -5.08
CA PHE A 46 12.89 -0.23 -5.56
C PHE A 46 13.39 0.68 -6.67
N PRO A 47 12.56 1.00 -7.69
CA PRO A 47 12.82 2.14 -8.55
C PRO A 47 13.05 3.39 -7.70
N LYS A 48 14.03 4.21 -8.06
CA LYS A 48 14.30 5.48 -7.37
C LYS A 48 13.04 6.36 -7.38
N GLU A 49 12.87 7.14 -6.31
CA GLU A 49 11.83 8.16 -6.27
C GLU A 49 12.00 9.18 -7.39
N ASP A 50 10.88 9.67 -7.87
CA ASP A 50 10.78 10.74 -8.86
C ASP A 50 9.49 11.54 -8.63
N GLU A 51 9.16 12.45 -9.54
CA GLU A 51 7.94 13.27 -9.45
C GLU A 51 6.64 12.44 -9.40
N ASN A 52 6.66 11.22 -9.96
CA ASN A 52 5.52 10.32 -10.11
C ASN A 52 5.60 9.10 -9.18
N LEU A 53 6.63 8.97 -8.33
CA LEU A 53 6.80 7.84 -7.42
C LEU A 53 7.42 8.26 -6.09
N LYS A 54 6.69 8.04 -5.01
CA LYS A 54 7.12 8.31 -3.63
C LYS A 54 6.95 7.08 -2.74
N TYR A 55 7.85 6.87 -1.79
CA TYR A 55 7.74 5.84 -0.76
C TYR A 55 7.54 6.44 0.62
N LEU A 56 6.55 5.92 1.34
CA LEU A 56 6.22 6.27 2.71
C LEU A 56 6.35 5.01 3.58
N TYR A 57 7.04 5.12 4.70
CA TYR A 57 7.21 4.04 5.68
C TYR A 57 6.31 4.28 6.90
N SER A 58 5.42 3.35 7.21
CA SER A 58 4.39 3.53 8.26
C SER A 58 4.90 3.98 9.64
N GLU A 59 6.12 3.63 10.04
CA GLU A 59 6.69 4.06 11.34
C GLU A 59 7.06 5.55 11.36
N SER A 60 7.30 6.16 10.20
CA SER A 60 7.72 7.56 10.08
C SER A 60 6.57 8.56 10.29
N TYR A 61 5.32 8.11 10.29
CA TYR A 61 4.14 9.00 10.13
C TYR A 61 3.23 9.10 11.37
N ILE A 62 3.78 8.85 12.57
CA ILE A 62 3.03 8.91 13.84
C ILE A 62 2.94 10.36 14.41
N LYS A 63 3.47 11.40 13.74
CA LYS A 63 3.54 12.75 14.32
C LYS A 63 2.53 13.74 13.69
N LYS A 64 1.43 13.95 14.43
CA LYS A 64 0.57 15.16 14.51
C LYS A 64 -0.40 15.54 13.37
N ASP A 65 -0.32 14.97 12.17
CA ASP A 65 -1.17 15.37 11.03
C ASP A 65 -2.06 14.21 10.55
N PRO A 66 -3.33 14.40 10.11
CA PRO A 66 -4.23 13.31 9.72
C PRO A 66 -3.89 12.76 8.32
N GLN A 67 -2.62 12.38 8.13
CA GLN A 67 -2.11 11.95 6.83
C GLN A 67 -2.81 10.70 6.30
N HIS A 68 -3.26 9.78 7.15
CA HIS A 68 -4.04 8.62 6.70
C HIS A 68 -5.36 9.05 6.04
N VAL A 69 -5.99 10.14 6.52
CA VAL A 69 -7.17 10.74 5.90
C VAL A 69 -6.81 11.44 4.60
N TYR A 70 -5.71 12.19 4.57
CA TYR A 70 -5.23 12.85 3.35
C TYR A 70 -4.94 11.83 2.25
N LEU A 71 -4.14 10.79 2.54
CA LEU A 71 -3.79 9.75 1.59
C LEU A 71 -5.03 9.00 1.08
N ALA A 72 -5.98 8.69 1.94
CA ALA A 72 -7.24 8.05 1.53
C ALA A 72 -8.11 8.94 0.62
N ARG A 73 -8.06 10.28 0.78
CA ARG A 73 -8.89 11.23 0.01
C ARG A 73 -8.24 11.70 -1.29
N ASP A 74 -6.92 11.94 -1.27
CA ASP A 74 -6.17 12.56 -2.38
C ASP A 74 -5.82 11.56 -3.50
N ASN A 75 -6.10 10.27 -3.31
CA ASN A 75 -5.88 9.26 -4.35
C ASN A 75 -7.18 8.88 -5.06
N ASP A 76 -7.07 8.50 -6.33
CA ASP A 76 -8.19 8.06 -7.17
C ASP A 76 -8.45 6.55 -6.99
N LEU A 77 -7.39 5.79 -6.70
CA LEU A 77 -7.40 4.34 -6.54
C LEU A 77 -6.50 3.92 -5.38
N ILE A 78 -6.97 2.98 -4.56
CA ILE A 78 -6.15 2.29 -3.57
C ILE A 78 -5.90 0.86 -4.03
N ILE A 79 -4.64 0.43 -4.01
CA ILE A 79 -4.24 -0.95 -4.29
C ILE A 79 -3.57 -1.52 -3.04
N LEU A 80 -4.07 -2.65 -2.53
CA LEU A 80 -3.43 -3.40 -1.45
C LEU A 80 -2.60 -4.54 -2.04
N PHE A 81 -1.28 -4.47 -1.94
CA PHE A 81 -0.34 -5.39 -2.61
C PHE A 81 0.92 -5.65 -1.76
N ALA A 82 1.46 -6.83 -1.61
CA ALA A 82 0.85 -8.13 -1.79
C ALA A 82 0.05 -8.38 -0.50
N ALA A 83 -1.28 -8.44 -0.61
CA ALA A 83 -2.19 -8.38 0.52
C ALA A 83 -2.16 -9.69 1.33
N THR A 84 -1.64 -9.63 2.54
CA THR A 84 -1.64 -10.76 3.48
C THR A 84 -3.05 -11.03 4.02
N TYR A 85 -3.31 -12.29 4.38
CA TYR A 85 -4.55 -12.70 5.05
C TYR A 85 -4.90 -11.79 6.24
N ASN A 86 -3.90 -11.49 7.09
CA ASN A 86 -4.07 -10.63 8.25
C ASN A 86 -4.64 -9.26 7.89
N THR A 87 -4.07 -8.56 6.89
CA THR A 87 -4.56 -7.23 6.52
C THR A 87 -5.93 -7.28 5.84
N ILE A 88 -6.19 -8.30 5.02
CA ILE A 88 -7.50 -8.51 4.40
C ILE A 88 -8.58 -8.74 5.47
N THR A 89 -8.33 -9.64 6.42
CA THR A 89 -9.25 -9.94 7.51
C THR A 89 -9.48 -8.72 8.40
N LYS A 90 -8.44 -7.95 8.71
CA LYS A 90 -8.59 -6.70 9.45
C LYS A 90 -9.46 -5.69 8.70
N PHE A 91 -9.24 -5.54 7.39
CA PHE A 91 -10.06 -4.64 6.57
C PHE A 91 -11.53 -5.09 6.55
N ALA A 92 -11.79 -6.37 6.29
CA ALA A 92 -13.14 -6.93 6.25
C ALA A 92 -13.88 -6.82 7.59
N ARG A 93 -13.15 -6.86 8.72
CA ARG A 93 -13.71 -6.77 10.07
C ARG A 93 -13.69 -5.36 10.67
N GLY A 94 -13.28 -4.35 9.92
CA GLY A 94 -13.21 -2.96 10.40
C GLY A 94 -12.13 -2.69 11.46
N ILE A 95 -11.07 -3.51 11.51
CA ILE A 95 -9.96 -3.35 12.46
C ILE A 95 -8.92 -2.37 11.88
N ALA A 96 -8.86 -1.16 12.44
CA ALA A 96 -8.02 -0.06 11.99
C ALA A 96 -6.81 0.21 12.91
N ASP A 97 -6.05 -0.83 13.24
CA ASP A 97 -4.99 -0.81 14.27
C ASP A 97 -3.57 -0.47 13.77
N ASN A 98 -3.39 -0.13 12.50
CA ASN A 98 -2.11 0.29 11.95
C ASN A 98 -2.31 1.25 10.78
N PHE A 99 -1.25 1.95 10.36
CA PHE A 99 -1.35 3.01 9.36
C PHE A 99 -2.06 2.60 8.06
N LEU A 100 -1.80 1.40 7.53
CA LEU A 100 -2.46 0.92 6.32
C LEU A 100 -3.95 0.64 6.55
N THR A 101 -4.30 -0.03 7.65
CA THR A 101 -5.71 -0.32 7.96
C THR A 101 -6.48 0.93 8.35
N SER A 102 -5.84 1.94 8.94
CA SER A 102 -6.45 3.26 9.19
C SER A 102 -6.73 4.03 7.89
N ILE A 103 -5.83 3.97 6.89
CA ILE A 103 -6.11 4.50 5.53
C ILE A 103 -7.32 3.80 4.92
N LEU A 104 -7.35 2.46 4.96
CA LEU A 104 -8.45 1.67 4.40
C LEU A 104 -9.79 1.96 5.09
N ALA A 105 -9.80 2.17 6.41
CA ALA A 105 -11.01 2.40 7.19
C ALA A 105 -11.72 3.73 6.85
N VAL A 106 -10.97 4.78 6.51
CA VAL A 106 -11.53 6.10 6.16
C VAL A 106 -11.72 6.28 4.65
N ASN A 107 -11.26 5.32 3.86
CA ASN A 107 -11.31 5.39 2.41
C ASN A 107 -12.74 5.29 1.85
N LYS A 108 -13.01 6.09 0.81
CA LYS A 108 -14.25 6.03 0.00
C LYS A 108 -13.98 5.75 -1.49
N LYS A 109 -12.72 5.60 -1.88
CA LYS A 109 -12.27 5.35 -3.25
C LYS A 109 -12.31 3.85 -3.56
N PRO A 110 -12.32 3.44 -4.84
CA PRO A 110 -12.18 2.03 -5.20
C PRO A 110 -10.93 1.41 -4.58
N VAL A 111 -11.08 0.20 -4.02
CA VAL A 111 -9.98 -0.58 -3.45
C VAL A 111 -9.80 -1.85 -4.28
N VAL A 112 -8.61 -2.04 -4.83
CA VAL A 112 -8.19 -3.30 -5.47
C VAL A 112 -7.33 -4.06 -4.47
N ILE A 113 -7.74 -5.27 -4.12
CA ILE A 113 -6.98 -6.15 -3.24
C ILE A 113 -6.27 -7.17 -4.11
N LEU A 114 -4.95 -7.31 -3.95
CA LEU A 114 -4.12 -8.31 -4.62
C LEU A 114 -3.58 -9.32 -3.59
N PRO A 115 -4.34 -10.38 -3.28
CA PRO A 115 -4.00 -11.34 -2.23
C PRO A 115 -2.72 -12.11 -2.53
N ALA A 116 -1.91 -12.33 -1.49
CA ALA A 116 -0.72 -13.18 -1.59
C ALA A 116 -0.45 -13.86 -0.24
N MET A 117 -0.77 -15.16 -0.18
CA MET A 117 -0.67 -15.99 1.00
C MET A 117 -0.46 -17.46 0.60
N ASN A 118 -0.15 -18.31 1.57
CA ASN A 118 -0.11 -19.76 1.34
C ASN A 118 -1.48 -20.27 0.85
N SER A 119 -1.50 -21.33 0.04
CA SER A 119 -2.73 -21.92 -0.51
C SER A 119 -3.73 -22.35 0.57
N ASN A 120 -3.27 -22.78 1.75
CA ASN A 120 -4.13 -23.19 2.85
C ASN A 120 -4.75 -21.99 3.60
N MET A 121 -4.29 -20.77 3.33
CA MET A 121 -4.84 -19.54 3.91
C MET A 121 -5.85 -18.85 2.97
N TRP A 122 -5.92 -19.28 1.70
CA TRP A 122 -6.80 -18.73 0.68
C TRP A 122 -8.14 -19.45 0.68
#